data_AF-Q4VYB2-F1
#
_entry.id   AF-Q4VYB2-F1
#
_cell.length_a   1.000
_cell.length_b   1.000
_cell.length_c   1.000
_cell.angle_alpha   90.00
_cell.angle_beta   90.00
_cell.angle_gamma   90.00
#
_symmetry.space_group_name_H-M   'P 1'
#
loop_
_entity.id
_entity.type
_entity.pdbx_description
1 polymer ?
#
loop_
_entity_poly.entity_id
_entity_poly.type
_entity_poly.pdbx_seq_one_letter_code
_entity_poly.pdbx_strand_id
1 'polypeptide(L)'
;MFYVLLFSSHFFVCETPFSFFIYSSTFNPIISSPPFSGVLCYYVFYVVTNRMIIVVTPTYKRMTRIADMLRMANTLSHVKDLHWIVIEDGNKTIPAVQDILDRTGLPYTYQAHKTALGYPRRGWYQRTMALKLIRSNTSQILGQDHQEGVVYFGDDDNSYDIRLFTDYIRNVKTLGIWAVGLVGGTVVEAPKVVDGKVTAFNVKWNPKRRFAVDMAGFAVNLKVVLNSDAVFGTSCKRGGGAPETCLLEDMGLEREDIEPFGYEKTKDREIFVWHTKTSTPNIVQSKKNQTKPVPPPDTFGYFVEV
;
A
#
# COMPACT_ATOMS: atom_id res chain seq x y z
N MET A 1 -30.03 -6.10 13.10
CA MET A 1 -28.63 -5.89 12.69
C MET A 1 -27.83 -7.07 13.22
N PHE A 2 -27.68 -8.13 12.43
CA PHE A 2 -26.97 -9.34 12.85
C PHE A 2 -25.53 -9.26 12.32
N TYR A 3 -24.57 -9.19 13.24
CA TYR A 3 -23.15 -9.38 12.91
C TYR A 3 -22.89 -10.89 12.83
N VAL A 4 -22.78 -11.43 11.62
CA VAL A 4 -22.25 -12.77 11.41
C VAL A 4 -20.73 -12.64 11.31
N LEU A 5 -20.01 -13.14 12.32
CA LEU A 5 -18.56 -13.35 12.23
C LEU A 5 -18.33 -14.53 11.28
N LEU A 6 -17.98 -14.21 10.02
CA LEU A 6 -17.78 -15.17 8.94
C LEU A 6 -16.40 -15.83 9.09
N PHE A 7 -16.38 -17.12 9.43
CA PHE A 7 -15.16 -17.95 9.56
C PHE A 7 -14.95 -18.93 8.39
N SER A 8 -15.89 -19.04 7.44
CA SER A 8 -15.80 -19.96 6.30
C SER A 8 -15.61 -19.21 4.98
N SER A 9 -14.96 -19.84 4.00
CA SER A 9 -14.77 -19.34 2.62
C SER A 9 -15.89 -19.75 1.66
N HIS A 10 -16.85 -20.56 2.13
CA HIS A 10 -17.88 -21.19 1.31
C HIS A 10 -19.26 -20.92 1.93
N PHE A 11 -20.13 -20.24 1.17
CA PHE A 11 -21.51 -19.97 1.58
C PHE A 11 -22.51 -20.27 0.48
N PHE A 12 -23.69 -20.71 0.90
CA PHE A 12 -24.88 -20.66 0.07
C PHE A 12 -25.68 -19.40 0.42
N VAL A 13 -25.99 -18.64 -0.62
CA VAL A 13 -26.91 -17.51 -0.56
C VAL A 13 -28.18 -17.93 -1.28
N CYS A 14 -29.28 -18.04 -0.54
CA CYS A 14 -30.58 -18.42 -1.09
C CYS A 14 -31.57 -17.26 -0.96
N GLU A 15 -32.15 -16.88 -2.10
CA GLU A 15 -33.15 -15.81 -2.18
C GLU A 15 -34.56 -16.38 -2.27
N THR A 16 -35.45 -15.79 -1.48
CA THR A 16 -36.90 -15.91 -1.64
C THR A 16 -37.51 -14.50 -1.73
N PRO A 17 -38.73 -14.33 -2.28
CA PRO A 17 -39.32 -13.00 -2.46
C PRO A 17 -39.50 -12.17 -1.17
N PHE A 18 -39.39 -12.81 0.00
CA PHE A 18 -39.64 -12.18 1.31
C PHE A 18 -38.49 -12.36 2.32
N SER A 19 -37.42 -13.10 2.02
CA SER A 19 -36.35 -13.41 2.98
C SER A 19 -35.05 -13.85 2.31
N PHE A 20 -33.94 -13.61 3.00
CA PHE A 20 -32.59 -13.99 2.57
C PHE A 20 -31.91 -14.87 3.62
N PHE A 21 -31.29 -15.97 3.21
CA PHE A 21 -30.60 -16.89 4.11
C PHE A 21 -29.13 -17.08 3.70
N ILE A 22 -28.22 -17.03 4.67
CA ILE A 22 -26.79 -17.30 4.49
C ILE A 22 -26.44 -18.56 5.29
N TYR A 23 -25.95 -19.59 4.61
CA TYR A 23 -25.50 -20.85 5.24
C TYR A 23 -23.99 -20.99 5.14
N SER A 24 -23.31 -21.19 6.28
CA SER A 24 -21.88 -21.53 6.35
C SER A 24 -21.69 -23.03 6.18
N SER A 25 -20.97 -23.48 5.15
CA SER A 25 -20.62 -24.90 5.02
C SER A 25 -19.35 -25.19 5.83
N THR A 26 -19.47 -25.84 6.99
CA THR A 26 -18.30 -26.38 7.71
C THR A 26 -18.13 -27.89 7.57
N PHE A 27 -19.03 -28.63 6.91
CA PHE A 27 -18.86 -30.07 6.70
C PHE A 27 -19.50 -30.57 5.38
N ASN A 28 -18.95 -31.68 4.86
CA ASN A 28 -19.22 -32.41 3.61
C ASN A 28 -20.59 -32.20 2.94
N PRO A 29 -20.64 -32.11 1.59
CA PRO A 29 -21.89 -31.91 0.85
C PRO A 29 -22.68 -33.22 0.84
N ILE A 30 -23.61 -33.38 1.77
CA ILE A 30 -24.81 -34.16 1.47
C ILE A 30 -25.70 -33.21 0.68
N ILE A 31 -25.73 -33.40 -0.65
CA ILE A 31 -26.70 -32.72 -1.51
C ILE A 31 -28.07 -33.31 -1.16
N SER A 32 -28.75 -32.72 -0.17
CA SER A 32 -30.20 -32.82 -0.08
C SER A 32 -30.79 -31.70 -0.94
N SER A 33 -31.61 -32.08 -1.91
CA SER A 33 -32.41 -31.12 -2.68
C SER A 33 -33.26 -30.26 -1.74
N PRO A 34 -33.39 -28.94 -1.98
CA PRO A 34 -34.26 -28.11 -1.16
C PRO A 34 -35.73 -28.55 -1.34
N PRO A 35 -36.55 -28.57 -0.29
CA PRO A 35 -37.92 -29.07 -0.35
C PRO A 35 -38.93 -28.11 -1.01
N PHE A 36 -38.48 -27.00 -1.61
CA PHE A 36 -39.36 -25.99 -2.18
C PHE A 36 -38.94 -25.58 -3.60
N SER A 37 -39.86 -25.79 -4.54
CA SER A 37 -39.83 -25.23 -5.89
C SER A 37 -39.77 -23.69 -5.81
N GLY A 38 -38.76 -23.07 -6.42
CA GLY A 38 -38.69 -21.61 -6.61
C GLY A 38 -37.59 -20.86 -5.83
N VAL A 39 -36.69 -21.53 -5.12
CA VAL A 39 -35.54 -20.88 -4.44
C VAL A 39 -34.34 -20.85 -5.38
N LEU A 40 -33.86 -19.65 -5.74
CA LEU A 40 -32.55 -19.50 -6.39
C LEU A 40 -31.48 -19.47 -5.31
N CYS A 41 -30.59 -20.46 -5.31
CA CYS A 41 -29.42 -20.49 -4.45
C CYS A 41 -28.16 -20.29 -5.29
N TYR A 42 -27.36 -19.30 -4.94
CA TYR A 42 -26.06 -19.04 -5.52
C TYR A 42 -24.96 -19.53 -4.58
N TYR A 43 -23.98 -20.22 -5.15
CA TYR A 43 -22.78 -20.59 -4.43
C TYR A 43 -21.81 -19.40 -4.45
N VAL A 44 -21.48 -18.86 -3.30
CA VAL A 44 -20.54 -17.75 -3.16
C VAL A 44 -19.25 -18.28 -2.54
N PHE A 45 -18.20 -18.37 -3.35
CA PHE A 45 -16.85 -18.59 -2.86
C PHE A 45 -16.22 -17.24 -2.53
N TYR A 46 -15.95 -17.00 -1.24
CA TYR A 46 -14.95 -16.01 -0.87
C TYR A 46 -13.63 -16.74 -0.75
N VAL A 47 -12.77 -16.62 -1.76
CA VAL A 47 -11.36 -16.99 -1.56
C VAL A 47 -10.80 -15.97 -0.57
N VAL A 48 -10.84 -16.31 0.72
CA VAL A 48 -10.01 -15.62 1.71
C VAL A 48 -8.58 -15.98 1.36
N THR A 49 -7.96 -15.20 0.48
CA THR A 49 -6.56 -15.39 0.15
C THR A 49 -5.77 -15.09 1.41
N ASN A 50 -5.21 -16.14 2.01
CA ASN A 50 -4.33 -16.06 3.16
C ASN A 50 -2.96 -15.49 2.72
N ARG A 51 -2.97 -14.20 2.35
CA ARG A 51 -1.86 -13.46 1.75
C ARG A 51 -1.45 -12.32 2.68
N MET A 52 -0.17 -12.25 2.98
CA MET A 52 0.40 -11.14 3.74
C MET A 52 0.54 -9.90 2.83
N ILE A 53 -0.03 -8.77 3.24
CA ILE A 53 0.28 -7.48 2.64
C ILE A 53 1.52 -6.92 3.33
N ILE A 54 2.59 -6.68 2.59
CA ILE A 54 3.83 -6.10 3.10
C ILE A 54 3.88 -4.64 2.65
N VAL A 55 3.60 -3.72 3.57
CA VAL A 55 3.66 -2.29 3.28
C VAL A 55 5.04 -1.75 3.61
N VAL A 56 5.71 -1.17 2.63
CA VAL A 56 7.02 -0.52 2.78
C VAL A 56 6.84 0.98 2.84
N THR A 57 7.20 1.58 3.97
CA THR A 57 7.06 3.01 4.22
C THR A 57 8.40 3.64 4.56
N PRO A 58 9.01 4.40 3.63
CA PRO A 58 10.12 5.28 3.98
C PRO A 58 9.59 6.48 4.76
N THR A 59 10.29 6.87 5.82
CA THR A 59 9.98 8.10 6.57
C THR A 59 11.24 8.87 6.92
N TYR A 60 11.13 10.16 7.22
CA TYR A 60 12.27 11.01 7.58
C TYR A 60 11.84 12.13 8.53
N LYS A 61 12.77 12.57 9.38
CA LYS A 61 12.53 13.63 10.35
C LYS A 61 12.03 14.91 9.67
N ARG A 62 10.80 15.33 10.04
CA ARG A 62 10.18 16.60 9.66
C ARG A 62 9.04 16.93 10.61
N MET A 63 8.65 18.20 10.69
CA MET A 63 7.58 18.65 11.60
C MET A 63 6.25 17.90 11.46
N THR A 64 5.91 17.45 10.26
CA THR A 64 4.63 16.76 10.01
C THR A 64 4.72 15.24 10.13
N ARG A 65 5.92 14.65 10.30
CA ARG A 65 6.11 13.19 10.24
C ARG A 65 5.20 12.46 11.20
N ILE A 66 5.12 12.89 12.45
CA ILE A 66 4.34 12.21 13.48
C ILE A 66 2.85 12.20 13.14
N ALA A 67 2.32 13.32 12.64
CA ALA A 67 0.93 13.40 12.18
C ALA A 67 0.69 12.50 10.95
N ASP A 68 1.62 12.50 10.00
CA ASP A 68 1.58 11.70 8.78
C ASP A 68 1.60 10.19 9.10
N MET A 69 2.51 9.76 9.97
CA MET A 69 2.59 8.38 10.46
C MET A 69 1.36 7.96 11.26
N LEU A 70 0.79 8.84 12.09
CA LEU A 70 -0.42 8.54 12.87
C LEU A 70 -1.64 8.28 11.99
N ARG A 71 -1.88 9.11 10.96
CA ARG A 71 -3.01 8.86 10.04
C ARG A 71 -2.83 7.55 9.27
N MET A 72 -1.60 7.25 8.84
CA MET A 72 -1.28 6.01 8.16
C MET A 72 -1.49 4.81 9.09
N ALA A 73 -1.00 4.89 10.33
CA ALA A 73 -1.19 3.86 11.35
C ALA A 73 -2.67 3.56 11.61
N ASN A 74 -3.50 4.62 11.74
CA ASN A 74 -4.94 4.47 11.91
C ASN A 74 -5.56 3.73 10.72
N THR A 75 -5.23 4.10 9.47
CA THR A 75 -5.71 3.40 8.28
C THR A 75 -5.26 1.94 8.25
N LEU A 76 -3.97 1.66 8.42
CA LEU A 76 -3.42 0.31 8.29
C LEU A 76 -3.91 -0.63 9.39
N SER A 77 -4.22 -0.11 10.59
CA SER A 77 -4.74 -0.91 11.71
C SER A 77 -6.08 -1.59 11.41
N HIS A 78 -6.81 -1.13 10.39
CA HIS A 78 -8.05 -1.75 9.91
C HIS A 78 -7.82 -2.87 8.90
N VAL A 79 -6.59 -3.10 8.45
CA VAL A 79 -6.24 -4.08 7.42
C VAL A 79 -5.69 -5.35 8.09
N LYS A 80 -6.36 -6.48 7.86
CA LYS A 80 -5.91 -7.80 8.35
C LYS A 80 -4.69 -8.29 7.58
N ASP A 81 -3.92 -9.21 8.18
CA ASP A 81 -2.81 -9.91 7.52
C ASP A 81 -1.86 -8.93 6.81
N LEU A 82 -1.42 -7.92 7.56
CA LEU A 82 -0.55 -6.86 7.11
C LEU A 82 0.70 -6.80 7.98
N HIS A 83 1.87 -6.75 7.33
CA HIS A 83 3.14 -6.49 7.96
C HIS A 83 3.67 -5.13 7.52
N TRP A 84 3.90 -4.22 8.47
CA TRP A 84 4.33 -2.87 8.17
C TRP A 84 5.85 -2.72 8.32
N ILE A 85 6.56 -2.52 7.22
CA ILE A 85 8.00 -2.25 7.20
C ILE A 85 8.21 -0.74 7.15
N VAL A 86 8.72 -0.17 8.23
CA VAL A 86 9.07 1.25 8.32
C VAL A 86 10.57 1.41 8.30
N ILE A 87 11.07 2.16 7.32
CA ILE A 87 12.50 2.46 7.20
C ILE A 87 12.70 3.97 7.34
N GLU A 88 13.33 4.36 8.44
CA GLU A 88 13.66 5.75 8.73
C GLU A 88 14.94 6.19 8.03
N ASP A 89 14.90 7.33 7.33
CA ASP A 89 16.09 8.06 6.88
C ASP A 89 16.75 8.76 8.06
N GLY A 90 17.53 7.98 8.82
CA GLY A 90 18.23 8.41 10.02
C GLY A 90 19.31 7.43 10.42
N ASN A 91 20.16 7.84 11.36
CA ASN A 91 21.19 6.95 11.91
C ASN A 91 20.63 5.94 12.93
N LYS A 92 19.45 6.23 13.48
CA LYS A 92 18.79 5.44 14.52
C LYS A 92 17.29 5.65 14.42
N THR A 93 16.54 4.67 14.92
CA THR A 93 15.10 4.79 15.14
C THR A 93 14.81 5.76 16.29
N ILE A 94 13.57 6.22 16.40
CA ILE A 94 13.13 7.09 17.49
C ILE A 94 11.93 6.50 18.26
N PRO A 95 11.84 6.72 19.58
CA PRO A 95 10.73 6.18 20.39
C PRO A 95 9.35 6.62 19.91
N ALA A 96 9.17 7.87 19.51
CA ALA A 96 7.84 8.36 19.13
C ALA A 96 7.25 7.65 17.90
N VAL A 97 8.07 7.20 16.95
CA VAL A 97 7.61 6.38 15.81
C VAL A 97 7.37 4.94 16.27
N GLN A 98 8.25 4.39 17.10
CA GLN A 98 8.08 3.06 17.70
C GLN A 98 6.73 2.95 18.44
N ASP A 99 6.40 3.94 19.26
CA ASP A 99 5.14 4.00 20.02
C ASP A 99 3.91 4.08 19.10
N ILE A 100 4.02 4.66 17.91
CA ILE A 100 2.94 4.65 16.91
C ILE A 100 2.75 3.21 16.39
N LEU A 101 3.84 2.53 16.03
CA LEU A 101 3.79 1.17 15.49
C LEU A 101 3.21 0.18 16.51
N ASP A 102 3.65 0.27 17.77
CA ASP A 102 3.19 -0.61 18.84
C ASP A 102 1.68 -0.48 19.08
N ARG A 103 1.13 0.74 18.98
CA ARG A 103 -0.30 0.99 19.16
C ARG A 103 -1.18 0.43 18.04
N THR A 104 -0.62 0.11 16.87
CA THR A 104 -1.40 -0.47 15.77
C THR A 104 -1.82 -1.91 16.04
N GLY A 105 -1.08 -2.64 16.87
CA GLY A 105 -1.24 -4.09 17.04
C GLY A 105 -0.86 -4.91 15.80
N LEU A 106 -0.31 -4.27 14.75
CA LEU A 106 0.14 -4.95 13.54
C LEU A 106 1.54 -5.52 13.72
N PRO A 107 1.87 -6.66 13.09
CA PRO A 107 3.26 -7.03 12.83
C PRO A 107 4.00 -5.91 12.10
N TYR A 108 5.18 -5.54 12.57
CA TYR A 108 6.00 -4.51 11.92
C TYR A 108 7.48 -4.85 11.96
N THR A 109 8.26 -4.18 11.11
CA THR A 109 9.71 -4.10 11.22
C THR A 109 10.14 -2.66 11.09
N TYR A 110 10.85 -2.16 12.10
CA TYR A 110 11.29 -0.77 12.15
C TYR A 110 12.80 -0.69 12.19
N GLN A 111 13.40 -0.07 11.17
CA GLN A 111 14.84 0.10 11.05
C GLN A 111 15.19 1.52 10.61
N ALA A 112 16.43 1.93 10.87
CA ALA A 112 16.97 3.20 10.39
C ALA A 112 18.11 2.97 9.41
N HIS A 113 17.97 3.53 8.22
CA HIS A 113 18.95 3.48 7.15
C HIS A 113 19.10 4.88 6.56
N LYS A 114 20.11 5.61 7.03
CA LYS A 114 20.44 6.93 6.51
C LYS A 114 20.77 6.84 5.02
N THR A 115 20.20 7.75 4.23
CA THR A 115 20.43 7.82 2.79
C THR A 115 21.92 7.79 2.45
N ALA A 116 22.35 6.73 1.77
CA ALA A 116 23.73 6.55 1.32
C ALA A 116 24.14 7.61 0.30
N LEU A 117 25.45 7.84 0.17
CA LEU A 117 25.99 8.80 -0.80
C LEU A 117 25.56 8.43 -2.23
N GLY A 118 25.13 9.44 -3.00
CA GLY A 118 24.67 9.28 -4.37
C GLY A 118 23.18 8.93 -4.52
N TYR A 119 22.51 8.45 -3.46
CA TYR A 119 21.06 8.23 -3.51
C TYR A 119 20.29 9.56 -3.44
N PRO A 120 19.17 9.70 -4.17
CA PRO A 120 18.25 10.82 -3.98
C PRO A 120 17.62 10.78 -2.57
N ARG A 121 17.48 11.95 -1.94
CA ARG A 121 16.77 12.12 -0.65
C ARG A 121 15.25 12.10 -0.83
N ARG A 122 14.73 10.98 -1.34
CA ARG A 122 13.31 10.76 -1.67
C ARG A 122 12.84 9.35 -1.32
N GLY A 123 13.45 8.72 -0.32
CA GLY A 123 13.07 7.38 0.13
C GLY A 123 13.62 6.22 -0.72
N TRP A 124 14.42 6.48 -1.77
CA TRP A 124 14.87 5.41 -2.69
C TRP A 124 15.79 4.41 -1.98
N TYR A 125 16.70 4.92 -1.15
CA TYR A 125 17.59 4.07 -0.37
C TYR A 125 16.82 3.26 0.66
N GLN A 126 15.85 3.88 1.33
CA GLN A 126 15.01 3.25 2.35
C GLN A 126 14.17 2.11 1.76
N ARG A 127 13.53 2.33 0.59
CA ARG A 127 12.83 1.26 -0.13
C ARG A 127 13.78 0.16 -0.62
N THR A 128 15.00 0.51 -1.02
CA THR A 128 16.05 -0.47 -1.37
C THR A 128 16.43 -1.34 -0.16
N MET A 129 16.59 -0.75 1.02
CA MET A 129 16.88 -1.50 2.24
C MET A 129 15.71 -2.38 2.68
N ALA A 130 14.47 -1.92 2.49
CA ALA A 130 13.29 -2.74 2.71
C ALA A 130 13.23 -3.95 1.76
N LEU A 131 13.54 -3.79 0.47
CA LEU A 131 13.60 -4.91 -0.47
C LEU A 131 14.64 -5.97 -0.05
N LYS A 132 15.83 -5.51 0.38
CA LYS A 132 16.86 -6.41 0.93
C LYS A 132 16.38 -7.15 2.18
N LEU A 133 15.74 -6.44 3.09
CA LEU A 133 15.16 -7.00 4.30
C LEU A 133 14.09 -8.05 3.99
N ILE A 134 13.19 -7.77 3.04
CA ILE A 134 12.14 -8.71 2.62
C ILE A 134 12.76 -10.01 2.11
N ARG A 135 13.82 -9.91 1.31
CA ARG A 135 14.54 -11.07 0.76
C ARG A 135 15.29 -11.88 1.83
N SER A 136 15.86 -11.22 2.85
CA SER A 136 16.61 -11.91 3.90
C SER A 136 15.74 -12.45 5.03
N ASN A 137 14.55 -11.88 5.25
CA ASN A 137 13.71 -12.16 6.41
C ASN A 137 12.29 -12.60 6.03
N THR A 138 12.11 -13.17 4.82
CA THR A 138 10.79 -13.53 4.27
C THR A 138 9.96 -14.37 5.25
N SER A 139 10.53 -15.44 5.80
CA SER A 139 9.82 -16.34 6.71
C SER A 139 9.37 -15.65 8.00
N GLN A 140 10.13 -14.66 8.47
CA GLN A 140 9.77 -13.86 9.65
C GLN A 140 8.61 -12.91 9.33
N ILE A 141 8.63 -12.30 8.15
CA ILE A 141 7.60 -11.34 7.71
C ILE A 141 6.27 -12.05 7.42
N LEU A 142 6.31 -13.24 6.81
CA LEU A 142 5.10 -14.02 6.52
C LEU A 142 4.53 -14.72 7.77
N GLY A 143 5.38 -14.99 8.77
CA GLY A 143 5.00 -15.81 9.90
C GLY A 143 4.74 -17.27 9.49
N GLN A 144 4.01 -18.00 10.34
CA GLN A 144 3.72 -19.42 10.10
C GLN A 144 2.49 -19.64 9.21
N ASP A 145 1.59 -18.66 9.19
CA ASP A 145 0.26 -18.82 8.58
C ASP A 145 0.23 -18.43 7.10
N HIS A 146 1.26 -17.76 6.57
CA HIS A 146 1.27 -17.23 5.21
C HIS A 146 2.40 -17.83 4.36
N GLN A 147 2.09 -18.19 3.12
CA GLN A 147 3.05 -18.66 2.11
C GLN A 147 3.10 -17.74 0.88
N GLU A 148 2.19 -16.79 0.80
CA GLU A 148 2.08 -15.82 -0.28
C GLU A 148 1.99 -14.41 0.30
N GLY A 149 2.46 -13.43 -0.46
CA GLY A 149 2.34 -12.03 -0.08
C GLY A 149 2.43 -11.09 -1.26
N VAL A 150 2.14 -9.82 -0.99
CA VAL A 150 2.21 -8.73 -1.96
C VAL A 150 2.93 -7.57 -1.31
N VAL A 151 3.92 -7.00 -2.01
CA VAL A 151 4.69 -5.85 -1.55
C VAL A 151 4.08 -4.58 -2.13
N TYR A 152 3.74 -3.63 -1.26
CA TYR A 152 3.21 -2.32 -1.62
C TYR A 152 4.11 -1.21 -1.06
N PHE A 153 4.42 -0.20 -1.88
CA PHE A 153 5.21 0.95 -1.46
C PHE A 153 4.27 2.10 -1.10
N GLY A 154 4.02 2.27 0.20
CA GLY A 154 3.15 3.31 0.73
C GLY A 154 3.94 4.39 1.45
N ASP A 155 4.02 5.59 0.86
CA ASP A 155 4.64 6.77 1.49
C ASP A 155 3.80 7.29 2.67
N ASP A 156 4.48 7.86 3.67
CA ASP A 156 3.86 8.25 4.94
C ASP A 156 2.87 9.42 4.83
N ASP A 157 2.93 10.21 3.75
CA ASP A 157 2.12 11.42 3.56
C ASP A 157 0.93 11.28 2.59
N ASN A 158 0.83 10.13 1.94
CA ASN A 158 -0.26 9.81 1.02
C ASN A 158 -1.56 9.50 1.81
N SER A 159 -2.69 9.46 1.10
CA SER A 159 -3.99 9.12 1.68
C SER A 159 -4.54 7.87 1.02
N TYR A 160 -4.96 6.89 1.84
CA TYR A 160 -5.33 5.56 1.39
C TYR A 160 -6.74 5.21 1.86
N ASP A 161 -7.57 4.74 0.94
CA ASP A 161 -8.81 4.04 1.26
C ASP A 161 -8.48 2.61 1.70
N ILE A 162 -9.16 2.08 2.73
CA ILE A 162 -8.97 0.71 3.21
C ILE A 162 -9.23 -0.30 2.07
N ARG A 163 -10.16 0.03 1.16
CA ARG A 163 -10.51 -0.79 0.00
C ARG A 163 -9.34 -0.99 -0.97
N LEU A 164 -8.36 -0.08 -0.98
CA LEU A 164 -7.11 -0.30 -1.73
C LEU A 164 -6.44 -1.61 -1.32
N PHE A 165 -6.38 -1.87 -0.01
CA PHE A 165 -5.70 -3.02 0.54
C PHE A 165 -6.52 -4.29 0.40
N THR A 166 -7.84 -4.22 0.60
CA THR A 166 -8.73 -5.40 0.54
C THR A 166 -9.09 -5.78 -0.88
N ASP A 167 -9.36 -4.81 -1.75
CA ASP A 167 -9.97 -5.04 -3.05
C ASP A 167 -8.91 -5.10 -4.16
N TYR A 168 -7.81 -4.35 -4.04
CA TYR A 168 -6.75 -4.31 -5.07
C TYR A 168 -5.48 -5.05 -4.62
N ILE A 169 -4.73 -4.53 -3.65
CA ILE A 169 -3.39 -5.01 -3.29
C ILE A 169 -3.38 -6.52 -2.98
N ARG A 170 -4.32 -6.99 -2.16
CA ARG A 170 -4.40 -8.41 -1.76
C ARG A 170 -4.56 -9.37 -2.96
N ASN A 171 -5.20 -8.90 -4.02
CA ASN A 171 -5.59 -9.70 -5.18
C ASN A 171 -4.53 -9.70 -6.30
N VAL A 172 -3.42 -8.97 -6.13
CA VAL A 172 -2.32 -8.95 -7.10
C VAL A 172 -1.65 -10.32 -7.23
N LYS A 173 -1.56 -10.84 -8.45
CA LYS A 173 -0.91 -12.13 -8.75
C LYS A 173 0.52 -11.96 -9.24
N THR A 174 0.81 -10.88 -9.96
CA THR A 174 2.13 -10.52 -10.50
C THR A 174 2.42 -9.04 -10.28
N LEU A 175 1.73 -8.15 -11.01
CA LEU A 175 1.92 -6.69 -10.96
C LEU A 175 0.56 -6.00 -11.06
N GLY A 176 0.04 -5.52 -9.93
CA GLY A 176 -1.21 -4.77 -9.90
C GLY A 176 -0.98 -3.30 -10.14
N ILE A 177 -1.79 -2.67 -10.99
CA ILE A 177 -1.74 -1.21 -11.24
C ILE A 177 -3.15 -0.60 -11.21
N TRP A 178 -3.27 0.57 -10.59
CA TRP A 178 -4.54 1.32 -10.45
C TRP A 178 -4.34 2.82 -10.64
N ALA A 179 -5.45 3.57 -10.59
CA ALA A 179 -5.45 5.02 -10.67
C ALA A 179 -4.98 5.67 -9.36
N VAL A 180 -4.25 6.78 -9.46
CA VAL A 180 -3.77 7.59 -8.35
C VAL A 180 -4.27 9.02 -8.50
N GLY A 181 -4.87 9.55 -7.45
CA GLY A 181 -5.35 10.93 -7.41
C GLY A 181 -4.25 11.94 -7.09
N LEU A 182 -4.39 13.15 -7.62
CA LEU A 182 -3.55 14.32 -7.31
C LEU A 182 -2.05 14.11 -7.54
N VAL A 183 -1.68 13.46 -8.65
CA VAL A 183 -0.29 13.10 -8.97
C VAL A 183 0.14 13.59 -10.35
N GLY A 184 1.44 13.74 -10.56
CA GLY A 184 2.02 14.13 -11.87
C GLY A 184 1.60 15.51 -12.38
N GLY A 185 1.10 16.39 -11.50
CA GLY A 185 0.53 17.68 -11.88
C GLY A 185 -0.86 17.60 -12.52
N THR A 186 -1.61 16.53 -12.23
CA THR A 186 -2.96 16.27 -12.71
C THR A 186 -3.88 15.84 -11.57
N VAL A 187 -5.20 15.84 -11.83
CA VAL A 187 -6.19 15.39 -10.84
C VAL A 187 -6.19 13.86 -10.68
N VAL A 188 -5.82 13.12 -11.73
CA VAL A 188 -5.72 11.66 -11.72
C VAL A 188 -4.74 11.20 -12.80
N GLU A 189 -3.88 10.24 -12.46
CA GLU A 189 -3.13 9.42 -13.40
C GLU A 189 -3.65 7.98 -13.32
N ALA A 190 -3.84 7.32 -14.46
CA ALA A 190 -4.47 6.00 -14.50
C ALA A 190 -3.98 5.13 -15.68
N PRO A 191 -3.99 3.80 -15.56
CA PRO A 191 -3.76 2.92 -16.71
C PRO A 191 -4.87 3.12 -17.76
N LYS A 192 -4.49 3.13 -19.04
CA LYS A 192 -5.43 3.06 -20.17
C LYS A 192 -5.64 1.59 -20.52
N VAL A 193 -6.82 1.08 -20.20
CA VAL A 193 -7.17 -0.33 -20.35
C VAL A 193 -8.07 -0.54 -21.57
N VAL A 194 -7.71 -1.49 -22.43
CA VAL A 194 -8.50 -1.95 -23.59
C VAL A 194 -8.52 -3.48 -23.53
N ASP A 195 -9.70 -4.08 -23.62
CA ASP A 195 -9.90 -5.54 -23.56
C ASP A 195 -9.19 -6.21 -22.35
N GLY A 196 -9.28 -5.56 -21.19
CA GLY A 196 -8.67 -6.02 -19.94
C GLY A 196 -7.14 -5.89 -19.87
N LYS A 197 -6.49 -5.30 -20.87
CA LYS A 197 -5.03 -5.10 -20.92
C LYS A 197 -4.64 -3.64 -20.89
N VAL A 198 -3.54 -3.32 -20.22
CA VAL A 198 -2.98 -1.97 -20.21
C VAL A 198 -2.27 -1.70 -21.53
N THR A 199 -2.78 -0.75 -22.31
CA THR A 199 -2.23 -0.37 -23.62
C THR A 199 -1.38 0.90 -23.56
N ALA A 200 -1.67 1.77 -22.60
CA ALA A 200 -0.94 3.01 -22.34
C ALA A 200 -1.26 3.49 -20.91
N PHE A 201 -0.81 4.70 -20.58
CA PHE A 201 -1.15 5.39 -19.34
C PHE A 201 -1.71 6.77 -19.65
N ASN A 202 -2.79 7.14 -18.97
CA ASN A 202 -3.37 8.47 -19.00
C ASN A 202 -2.59 9.35 -18.00
N VAL A 203 -1.45 9.88 -18.45
CA VAL A 203 -0.57 10.74 -17.65
C VAL A 203 -0.17 11.99 -18.44
N LYS A 204 0.15 13.07 -17.73
CA LYS A 204 0.67 14.30 -18.35
C LYS A 204 2.20 14.31 -18.37
N TRP A 205 2.84 13.84 -17.31
CA TRP A 205 4.29 13.84 -17.20
C TRP A 205 4.90 12.56 -17.77
N ASN A 206 5.75 12.74 -18.79
CA ASN A 206 6.54 11.69 -19.43
C ASN A 206 5.75 10.40 -19.75
N PRO A 207 4.73 10.46 -20.63
CA PRO A 207 3.86 9.33 -20.96
C PRO A 207 4.55 8.20 -21.74
N LYS A 208 5.78 8.43 -22.22
CA LYS A 208 6.56 7.43 -22.96
C LYS A 208 7.24 6.40 -22.07
N ARG A 209 7.23 6.59 -20.74
CA ARG A 209 7.76 5.60 -19.78
C ARG A 209 7.02 4.28 -19.97
N ARG A 210 7.74 3.16 -19.89
CA ARG A 210 7.13 1.83 -20.01
C ARG A 210 6.05 1.61 -18.96
N PHE A 211 6.38 1.97 -17.72
CA PHE A 211 5.49 2.03 -16.57
C PHE A 211 5.33 3.48 -16.15
N ALA A 212 4.36 4.18 -16.74
CA ALA A 212 4.09 5.57 -16.43
C ALA A 212 3.08 5.67 -15.27
N VAL A 213 3.53 5.21 -14.10
CA VAL A 213 2.76 5.14 -12.85
C VAL A 213 3.55 5.82 -11.73
N ASP A 214 2.84 6.24 -10.70
CA ASP A 214 3.40 6.71 -9.43
C ASP A 214 3.70 5.53 -8.49
N MET A 215 4.59 5.73 -7.51
CA MET A 215 4.91 4.73 -6.48
C MET A 215 3.69 4.11 -5.81
N ALA A 216 2.67 4.93 -5.48
CA ALA A 216 1.48 4.48 -4.79
C ALA A 216 0.47 3.77 -5.72
N GLY A 217 0.72 3.77 -7.03
CA GLY A 217 -0.18 3.26 -8.06
C GLY A 217 0.03 1.79 -8.42
N PHE A 218 0.94 1.08 -7.75
CA PHE A 218 1.20 -0.32 -8.03
C PHE A 218 1.57 -1.14 -6.80
N ALA A 219 1.37 -2.45 -6.88
CA ALA A 219 1.95 -3.43 -5.97
C ALA A 219 2.49 -4.64 -6.74
N VAL A 220 3.44 -5.34 -6.14
CA VAL A 220 4.18 -6.44 -6.79
C VAL A 220 4.03 -7.71 -5.95
N ASN A 221 3.77 -8.83 -6.60
CA ASN A 221 3.73 -10.12 -5.91
C ASN A 221 5.09 -10.41 -5.24
N LEU A 222 5.05 -10.91 -4.00
CA LEU A 222 6.26 -11.21 -3.23
C LEU A 222 7.20 -12.17 -3.98
N LYS A 223 6.68 -13.16 -4.72
CA LYS A 223 7.52 -14.09 -5.50
C LYS A 223 8.40 -13.37 -6.52
N VAL A 224 7.90 -12.32 -7.16
CA VAL A 224 8.69 -11.48 -8.09
C VAL A 224 9.81 -10.76 -7.32
N VAL A 225 9.50 -10.22 -6.15
CA VAL A 225 10.50 -9.54 -5.29
C VAL A 225 11.61 -10.49 -4.82
N LEU A 226 11.26 -11.73 -4.49
CA LEU A 226 12.21 -12.76 -4.03
C LEU A 226 13.06 -13.34 -5.17
N ASN A 227 12.51 -13.44 -6.38
CA ASN A 227 13.20 -13.98 -7.55
C ASN A 227 14.04 -12.94 -8.32
N SER A 228 14.11 -11.70 -7.83
CA SER A 228 14.86 -10.61 -8.43
C SER A 228 15.82 -10.00 -7.40
N ASP A 229 16.95 -9.47 -7.84
CA ASP A 229 17.87 -8.65 -7.07
C ASP A 229 17.64 -7.14 -7.23
N ALA A 230 16.63 -6.73 -8.02
CA ALA A 230 16.31 -5.35 -8.35
C ALA A 230 16.21 -4.43 -7.13
N VAL A 231 16.64 -3.19 -7.28
CA VAL A 231 16.62 -2.13 -6.27
C VAL A 231 16.30 -0.79 -6.93
N PHE A 232 15.96 0.24 -6.15
CA PHE A 232 15.62 1.57 -6.71
C PHE A 232 16.85 2.29 -7.33
N GLY A 233 18.06 1.93 -6.89
CA GLY A 233 19.31 2.52 -7.40
C GLY A 233 19.49 4.00 -7.06
N THR A 234 20.53 4.62 -7.63
CA THR A 234 20.84 6.05 -7.40
C THR A 234 20.25 6.98 -8.46
N SER A 235 19.84 6.45 -9.61
CA SER A 235 19.22 7.21 -10.69
C SER A 235 18.41 6.28 -11.60
N CYS A 236 17.41 6.84 -12.28
CA CYS A 236 16.64 6.10 -13.27
C CYS A 236 16.45 6.92 -14.54
N LYS A 237 17.31 6.71 -15.55
CA LYS A 237 17.21 7.41 -16.83
C LYS A 237 16.02 6.93 -17.67
N ARG A 238 15.72 5.62 -17.65
CA ARG A 238 14.59 4.99 -18.37
C ARG A 238 13.23 5.54 -17.91
N GLY A 239 13.11 5.84 -16.62
CA GLY A 239 11.94 6.47 -16.01
C GLY A 239 11.97 8.01 -16.00
N GLY A 240 12.91 8.65 -16.70
CA GLY A 240 13.01 10.12 -16.73
C GLY A 240 13.26 10.77 -15.37
N GLY A 241 13.95 10.07 -14.46
CA GLY A 241 14.23 10.52 -13.09
C GLY A 241 13.27 9.98 -12.04
N ALA A 242 12.17 9.33 -12.43
CA ALA A 242 11.28 8.60 -11.54
C ALA A 242 11.70 7.11 -11.49
N PRO A 243 11.71 6.45 -10.32
CA PRO A 243 12.36 5.15 -10.17
C PRO A 243 11.48 3.95 -10.57
N GLU A 244 10.16 4.13 -10.66
CA GLU A 244 9.18 3.05 -10.80
C GLU A 244 9.46 2.22 -12.05
N THR A 245 9.72 2.89 -13.17
CA THR A 245 10.05 2.24 -14.42
C THR A 245 11.32 1.39 -14.31
N CYS A 246 12.40 1.91 -13.71
CA CYS A 246 13.63 1.12 -13.60
C CYS A 246 13.44 -0.08 -12.68
N LEU A 247 12.79 0.11 -11.52
CA LEU A 247 12.55 -0.99 -10.59
C LEU A 247 11.77 -2.13 -11.24
N LEU A 248 10.63 -1.82 -11.88
CA LEU A 248 9.76 -2.82 -12.47
C LEU A 248 10.44 -3.55 -13.64
N GLU A 249 11.15 -2.81 -14.50
CA GLU A 249 11.93 -3.42 -15.59
C GLU A 249 13.10 -4.27 -15.06
N ASP A 250 13.78 -3.84 -13.99
CA ASP A 250 14.87 -4.60 -13.37
C ASP A 250 14.37 -5.86 -12.64
N MET A 251 13.09 -5.89 -12.26
CA MET A 251 12.39 -7.10 -11.81
C MET A 251 12.03 -8.05 -12.95
N GLY A 252 12.30 -7.68 -14.21
CA GLY A 252 11.95 -8.45 -15.39
C GLY A 252 10.48 -8.35 -15.79
N LEU A 253 9.75 -7.36 -15.25
CA LEU A 253 8.34 -7.16 -15.56
C LEU A 253 8.17 -6.39 -16.87
N GLU A 254 7.18 -6.80 -17.64
CA GLU A 254 6.75 -6.18 -18.88
C GLU A 254 5.31 -5.63 -18.75
N ARG A 255 4.83 -4.92 -19.77
CA ARG A 255 3.48 -4.32 -19.72
C ARG A 255 2.39 -5.39 -19.71
N GLU A 256 2.68 -6.54 -20.30
CA GLU A 256 1.81 -7.71 -20.41
C GLU A 256 1.56 -8.38 -19.05
N ASP A 257 2.44 -8.16 -18.07
CA ASP A 257 2.31 -8.69 -16.70
C ASP A 257 1.36 -7.86 -15.83
N ILE A 258 0.89 -6.71 -16.34
CA ILE A 258 0.06 -5.79 -15.58
C ILE A 258 -1.37 -6.33 -15.43
N GLU A 259 -1.82 -6.42 -14.19
CA GLU A 259 -3.19 -6.60 -13.78
C GLU A 259 -3.80 -5.23 -13.45
N PRO A 260 -4.65 -4.65 -14.33
CA PRO A 260 -5.30 -3.38 -14.04
C PRO A 260 -6.41 -3.58 -13.00
N PHE A 261 -6.50 -2.66 -12.04
CA PHE A 261 -7.57 -2.61 -11.03
C PHE A 261 -8.34 -1.30 -11.10
N GLY A 262 -9.64 -1.34 -10.79
CA GLY A 262 -10.50 -0.14 -10.71
C GLY A 262 -10.90 0.45 -12.05
N TYR A 263 -10.72 -0.31 -13.15
CA TYR A 263 -11.03 0.13 -14.52
C TYR A 263 -12.37 -0.40 -15.03
N GLU A 264 -12.97 -1.37 -14.34
CA GLU A 264 -14.10 -2.17 -14.79
C GLU A 264 -15.37 -1.33 -14.95
N LYS A 265 -15.58 -0.37 -14.04
CA LYS A 265 -16.67 0.60 -14.16
C LYS A 265 -16.36 1.57 -15.30
N THR A 266 -17.25 1.68 -16.28
CA THR A 266 -17.09 2.62 -17.41
C THR A 266 -17.55 4.04 -17.07
N LYS A 267 -18.36 4.19 -16.01
CA LYS A 267 -18.76 5.46 -15.39
C LYS A 267 -18.43 5.41 -13.90
N ASP A 268 -18.07 6.56 -13.32
CA ASP A 268 -17.86 6.72 -11.89
C ASP A 268 -16.77 5.79 -11.31
N ARG A 269 -15.61 5.73 -11.98
CA ARG A 269 -14.43 5.05 -11.44
C ARG A 269 -13.97 5.74 -10.16
N GLU A 270 -13.86 4.97 -9.10
CA GLU A 270 -13.39 5.43 -7.80
C GLU A 270 -11.86 5.40 -7.74
N ILE A 271 -11.28 6.37 -7.05
CA ILE A 271 -9.85 6.42 -6.75
C ILE A 271 -9.70 5.94 -5.31
N PHE A 272 -8.77 5.03 -5.04
CA PHE A 272 -8.53 4.47 -3.69
C PHE A 272 -7.24 4.97 -3.05
N VAL A 273 -6.43 5.76 -3.77
CA VAL A 273 -5.19 6.34 -3.26
C VAL A 273 -4.93 7.73 -3.84
N TRP A 274 -4.47 8.63 -3.00
CA TRP A 274 -4.12 10.00 -3.37
C TRP A 274 -2.70 10.33 -2.93
N HIS A 275 -1.94 10.92 -3.86
CA HIS A 275 -0.59 11.42 -3.62
C HIS A 275 -0.65 12.79 -2.90
N THR A 276 -1.26 12.80 -1.71
CA THR A 276 -1.34 13.99 -0.86
C THR A 276 0.01 14.34 -0.27
N LYS A 277 0.20 15.62 0.07
CA LYS A 277 1.39 16.09 0.76
C LYS A 277 1.01 17.10 1.84
N THR A 278 1.51 16.90 3.05
CA THR A 278 1.26 17.84 4.14
C THR A 278 2.09 19.11 3.93
N SER A 279 1.44 20.26 3.99
CA SER A 279 2.11 21.55 3.90
C SER A 279 3.07 21.76 5.07
N THR A 280 4.23 22.37 4.83
CA THR A 280 5.13 22.77 5.92
C THR A 280 4.42 23.78 6.84
N PRO A 281 4.32 23.51 8.16
CA PRO A 281 3.66 24.42 9.09
C PRO A 281 4.37 25.78 9.14
N ASN A 282 3.59 26.86 9.15
CA ASN A 282 4.10 28.20 9.39
C ASN A 282 4.17 28.47 10.89
N ILE A 283 5.36 28.32 11.48
CA ILE A 283 5.57 28.58 12.91
C ILE A 283 5.96 30.04 13.10
N VAL A 284 5.14 30.79 13.83
CA VAL A 284 5.43 32.18 14.18
C VAL A 284 6.62 32.19 15.14
N GLN A 285 7.82 32.43 14.59
CA GLN A 285 8.99 32.71 15.40
C GLN A 285 8.92 34.16 15.90
N SER A 286 9.23 34.38 17.18
CA SER A 286 9.36 35.75 17.69
C SER A 286 10.50 36.45 16.94
N LYS A 287 10.18 37.50 16.17
CA LYS A 287 11.19 38.36 15.55
C LYS A 287 12.04 38.99 16.66
N LYS A 288 13.26 38.49 16.88
CA LYS A 288 14.26 39.19 17.70
C LYS A 288 15.61 39.14 16.99
N ASN A 289 16.07 40.35 16.61
CA ASN A 289 17.37 40.79 16.11
C ASN A 289 18.40 39.70 15.73
N GLN A 290 18.83 39.76 14.47
CA GLN A 290 19.64 38.79 13.70
C GLN A 290 21.06 38.48 14.23
N THR A 291 21.36 38.66 15.52
CA THR A 291 22.69 38.43 16.11
C THR A 291 22.77 37.22 17.05
N LYS A 292 21.67 36.52 17.32
CA LYS A 292 21.65 35.30 18.15
C LYS A 292 20.86 34.17 17.49
N PRO A 293 21.23 32.89 17.73
CA PRO A 293 20.42 31.74 17.30
C PRO A 293 19.00 31.87 17.85
N VAL A 294 18.00 31.68 16.99
CA VAL A 294 16.60 31.69 17.41
C VAL A 294 16.39 30.50 18.35
N PRO A 295 15.87 30.69 19.59
CA PRO A 295 15.59 29.59 20.48
C PRO A 295 14.52 28.67 19.86
N PRO A 296 14.54 27.36 20.15
CA PRO A 296 13.51 26.46 19.68
C PRO A 296 12.11 26.94 20.14
N PRO A 297 11.05 26.69 19.36
CA PRO A 297 9.69 27.04 19.75
C PRO A 297 9.33 26.44 21.12
N ASP A 298 8.53 27.17 21.90
CA ASP A 298 8.00 26.63 23.15
C ASP A 298 7.06 25.47 22.83
N THR A 299 7.32 24.31 23.44
CA THR A 299 6.51 23.11 23.24
C THR A 299 5.55 22.87 24.40
N PHE A 300 5.58 23.68 25.46
CA PHE A 300 4.75 23.51 26.67
C PHE A 300 4.82 22.11 27.28
N GLY A 301 5.97 21.43 27.14
CA GLY A 301 6.17 20.06 27.63
C GLY A 301 5.62 18.96 26.72
N TYR A 302 4.99 19.29 25.59
CA TYR A 302 4.56 18.32 24.59
C TYR A 302 5.73 17.89 23.71
N PHE A 303 5.71 16.62 23.30
CA PHE A 303 6.62 16.14 22.25
C PHE A 303 6.16 16.71 20.90
N VAL A 304 7.02 17.52 20.29
CA VAL A 304 6.86 17.99 18.91
C VAL A 304 8.16 17.73 18.19
N GLU A 305 8.08 17.09 17.04
CA GLU A 305 9.24 16.91 16.19
C GLU A 305 9.54 18.23 15.47
N VAL A 306 10.71 18.81 15.74
CA VAL A 306 11.23 20.05 15.12
C VAL A 306 12.54 19.81 14.40
#